data_AF-A0A7L3VCR3-F1
#
_entry.id   AF-A0A7L3VCR3-F1
#
_cell.length_a   1.000
_cell.length_b   1.000
_cell.length_c   1.000
_cell.angle_alpha   90.00
_cell.angle_beta   90.00
_cell.angle_gamma   90.00
#
_symmetry.space_group_name_H-M   'P 1'
#
loop_
_entity.id
_entity.type
_entity.pdbx_description
1 polymer ?
#
loop_
_entity_poly.entity_id
_entity_poly.type
_entity_poly.pdbx_seq_one_letter_code
_entity_poly.pdbx_strand_id
1 'polypeptide(L)'
;EKSNGDRSDSPGAGKGTPGSTRMLTRLRNPDSKLSQMKSQQVAAAANEANKLYKETREVLVVNSQGEVSRVNTKKDVVIKGNINNYFKLGQEGKYRVYHNQYATNSFALNKHQHREDHDKRRHLSHKFCLTPAGEFKWNGSVHGSKVLTISTLRLTIIQLENNIPASFLHPNWASHRSNWIKAVQMCSKPREFALALAILECAIKPVVMLPIWRESLGHTR
;
A
#
# COMPACT_ATOMS: atom_id res chain seq x y z
N GLU A 1 -29.00 -79.49 -8.16
CA GLU A 1 -30.15 -79.35 -7.24
C GLU A 1 -30.58 -77.88 -7.26
N LYS A 2 -31.85 -77.62 -7.63
CA LYS A 2 -32.78 -76.49 -7.34
C LYS A 2 -32.22 -75.03 -7.24
N SER A 3 -32.90 -73.94 -7.65
CA SER A 3 -34.18 -73.68 -8.33
C SER A 3 -34.28 -72.16 -8.64
N ASN A 4 -35.12 -71.81 -9.61
CA ASN A 4 -35.60 -70.46 -10.00
C ASN A 4 -36.13 -69.57 -8.85
N GLY A 5 -36.17 -68.25 -9.08
CA GLY A 5 -37.03 -67.29 -8.38
C GLY A 5 -36.88 -65.83 -8.86
N ASP A 6 -37.89 -65.33 -9.56
CA ASP A 6 -38.01 -64.07 -10.30
C ASP A 6 -38.33 -62.84 -9.40
N ARG A 7 -37.95 -61.62 -9.88
CA ARG A 7 -38.57 -60.25 -9.73
C ARG A 7 -39.10 -59.77 -8.36
N SER A 8 -39.12 -58.50 -7.96
CA SER A 8 -38.79 -57.16 -8.48
C SER A 8 -39.16 -56.17 -7.35
N ASP A 9 -38.47 -55.05 -7.15
CA ASP A 9 -39.14 -53.73 -7.18
C ASP A 9 -38.16 -52.56 -6.99
N SER A 10 -38.38 -51.54 -7.80
CA SER A 10 -37.89 -50.18 -7.60
C SER A 10 -39.11 -49.26 -7.55
N PRO A 11 -39.08 -48.20 -6.75
CA PRO A 11 -39.72 -46.96 -7.14
C PRO A 11 -38.66 -45.88 -7.29
N GLY A 12 -38.46 -45.44 -8.52
CA GLY A 12 -37.64 -44.28 -8.84
C GLY A 12 -38.36 -42.96 -8.57
N ALA A 13 -37.60 -41.88 -8.49
CA ALA A 13 -37.92 -40.58 -9.07
C ALA A 13 -36.72 -39.65 -8.94
N GLY A 14 -36.05 -39.36 -10.05
CA GLY A 14 -34.96 -38.39 -10.10
C GLY A 14 -34.38 -38.34 -11.50
N LYS A 15 -35.01 -37.54 -12.39
CA LYS A 15 -34.53 -37.28 -13.76
C LYS A 15 -33.10 -36.74 -13.72
N GLY A 16 -32.13 -37.60 -14.02
CA GLY A 16 -30.75 -37.24 -14.32
C GLY A 16 -30.39 -37.77 -15.70
N THR A 17 -29.94 -36.89 -16.59
CA THR A 17 -29.41 -37.21 -17.92
C THR A 17 -28.32 -38.29 -17.84
N PRO A 18 -28.34 -39.32 -18.70
CA PRO A 18 -27.35 -40.38 -18.68
C PRO A 18 -26.03 -39.85 -19.25
N GLY A 19 -24.96 -39.83 -18.46
CA GLY A 19 -23.60 -39.58 -18.97
C GLY A 19 -22.69 -38.63 -18.18
N SER A 20 -23.04 -38.17 -16.98
CA SER A 20 -22.15 -37.29 -16.19
C SER A 20 -21.75 -37.93 -14.86
N THR A 21 -20.70 -38.75 -14.88
CA THR A 21 -19.98 -39.19 -13.66
C THR A 21 -19.10 -38.07 -13.14
N ARG A 22 -19.70 -36.94 -12.73
CA ARG A 22 -18.97 -35.85 -12.07
C ARG A 22 -19.10 -36.03 -10.57
N MET A 23 -17.98 -36.36 -9.90
CA MET A 23 -17.94 -36.42 -8.43
C MET A 23 -18.47 -35.11 -7.85
N LEU A 24 -19.63 -35.18 -7.18
CA LEU A 24 -20.19 -34.06 -6.46
C LEU A 24 -19.50 -33.99 -5.10
N THR A 25 -18.76 -32.91 -4.84
CA THR A 25 -18.20 -32.70 -3.52
C THR A 25 -19.33 -32.62 -2.50
N ARG A 26 -19.13 -33.17 -1.29
CA ARG A 26 -20.15 -33.26 -0.23
C ARG A 26 -20.88 -31.94 0.04
N LEU A 27 -20.22 -30.81 -0.21
CA LEU A 27 -20.76 -29.46 -0.06
C LEU A 27 -21.87 -29.08 -1.08
N ARG A 28 -21.91 -29.73 -2.23
CA ARG A 28 -22.87 -29.46 -3.32
C ARG A 28 -24.07 -30.39 -3.32
N ASN A 29 -24.07 -31.40 -2.45
CA ASN A 29 -25.25 -32.22 -2.20
C ASN A 29 -26.10 -31.55 -1.10
N PRO A 30 -27.32 -31.08 -1.40
CA PRO A 30 -28.19 -30.41 -0.41
C PRO A 30 -28.53 -31.31 0.78
N ASP A 31 -28.56 -32.63 0.60
CA ASP A 31 -28.88 -33.60 1.67
C ASP A 31 -27.67 -33.97 2.53
N SER A 32 -26.47 -33.47 2.21
CA SER A 32 -25.27 -33.76 3.00
C SER A 32 -25.26 -32.97 4.31
N LYS A 33 -24.94 -33.66 5.43
CA LYS A 33 -24.70 -33.02 6.73
C LYS A 33 -23.74 -31.81 6.65
N LEU A 34 -22.73 -31.86 5.77
CA LEU A 34 -21.77 -30.77 5.59
C LEU A 34 -22.40 -29.52 4.94
N SER A 35 -23.35 -29.70 4.01
CA SER A 35 -24.11 -28.62 3.39
C SER A 35 -25.10 -27.98 4.38
N GLN A 36 -25.75 -28.81 5.19
CA GLN A 36 -26.64 -28.35 6.26
C GLN A 36 -25.89 -27.54 7.33
N MET A 37 -24.70 -28.00 7.75
CA MET A 37 -23.84 -27.25 8.67
C MET A 37 -23.39 -25.90 8.10
N LYS A 38 -23.01 -25.84 6.81
CA LYS A 38 -22.67 -24.58 6.15
C LYS A 38 -23.86 -23.62 6.10
N SER A 39 -25.06 -24.13 5.82
CA SER A 39 -26.29 -23.34 5.78
C SER A 39 -26.66 -22.78 7.16
N GLN A 40 -26.50 -23.59 8.23
CA GLN A 40 -26.67 -23.12 9.61
C GLN A 40 -25.66 -22.04 9.99
N GLN A 41 -24.41 -22.16 9.55
CA GLN A 41 -23.37 -21.14 9.81
C GLN A 41 -23.67 -19.82 9.09
N VAL A 42 -24.20 -19.88 7.86
CA VAL A 42 -24.65 -18.70 7.10
C VAL A 42 -25.87 -18.05 7.77
N ALA A 43 -26.82 -18.85 8.26
CA ALA A 43 -27.98 -18.34 9.00
C ALA A 43 -27.57 -17.69 10.34
N ALA A 44 -26.59 -18.26 11.05
CA ALA A 44 -26.02 -17.67 12.26
C ALA A 44 -25.34 -16.33 11.97
N ALA A 45 -24.51 -16.25 10.92
CA ALA A 45 -23.88 -15.00 10.48
C ALA A 45 -24.90 -13.94 10.06
N ALA A 46 -26.00 -14.33 9.39
CA ALA A 46 -27.08 -13.42 9.04
C ALA A 46 -27.85 -12.91 10.26
N ASN A 47 -28.05 -13.75 11.29
CA ASN A 47 -28.64 -13.33 12.56
C ASN A 47 -27.72 -12.39 13.34
N GLU A 48 -26.41 -12.64 13.33
CA GLU A 48 -25.41 -11.79 13.96
C GLU A 48 -25.30 -10.43 13.26
N ALA A 49 -25.33 -10.41 11.93
CA ALA A 49 -25.40 -9.18 11.14
C ALA A 49 -26.70 -8.40 11.40
N ASN A 50 -27.84 -9.07 11.52
CA ASN A 50 -29.12 -8.43 11.87
C ASN A 50 -29.14 -7.89 13.31
N LYS A 51 -28.46 -8.57 14.25
CA LYS A 51 -28.29 -8.10 15.64
C LYS A 51 -27.44 -6.83 15.66
N LEU A 52 -26.31 -6.83 14.94
CA LEU A 52 -25.44 -5.65 14.79
C LEU A 52 -26.20 -4.48 14.13
N TYR A 53 -27.05 -4.76 13.14
CA TYR A 53 -27.88 -3.76 12.47
C TYR A 53 -28.98 -3.17 13.37
N LYS A 54 -29.50 -3.95 14.34
CA LYS A 54 -30.43 -3.48 15.38
C LYS A 54 -29.71 -2.62 16.42
N GLU A 55 -28.52 -3.05 16.88
CA GLU A 55 -27.66 -2.24 17.76
C GLU A 55 -27.22 -0.92 17.10
N THR A 56 -26.96 -0.92 15.79
CA THR A 56 -26.58 0.29 15.04
C THR A 56 -27.70 1.34 14.98
N ARG A 57 -28.96 0.96 15.24
CA ARG A 57 -30.10 1.90 15.31
C ARG A 57 -30.37 2.46 16.71
N GLU A 58 -29.67 1.95 17.72
CA GLU A 58 -29.69 2.49 19.07
C GLU A 58 -28.61 3.55 19.18
N VAL A 59 -29.03 4.78 19.45
CA VAL A 59 -28.11 5.91 19.59
C VAL A 59 -27.94 6.18 21.08
N LEU A 60 -26.69 6.29 21.53
CA LEU A 60 -26.37 6.73 22.88
C LEU A 60 -26.57 8.24 22.95
N VAL A 61 -27.45 8.68 23.83
CA VAL A 61 -27.76 10.10 24.07
C VAL A 61 -27.30 10.46 25.47
N VAL A 62 -26.50 11.52 25.57
CA VAL A 62 -26.02 12.06 26.85
C VAL A 62 -26.90 13.25 27.23
N ASN A 63 -27.53 13.21 28.40
CA ASN A 63 -28.33 14.34 28.89
C ASN A 63 -27.42 15.47 29.41
N SER A 64 -27.99 16.65 29.67
CA SER A 64 -27.28 17.82 30.20
C SER A 64 -26.63 17.60 31.57
N GLN A 65 -26.96 16.50 32.25
CA GLN A 65 -26.45 16.08 33.56
C GLN A 65 -25.34 15.02 33.42
N GLY A 66 -24.95 14.65 32.18
CA GLY A 66 -23.86 13.73 31.89
C GLY A 66 -24.24 12.25 31.89
N GLU A 67 -25.53 11.92 32.05
CA GLU A 67 -25.99 10.52 32.05
C GLU A 67 -26.17 10.01 30.63
N VAL A 68 -25.68 8.79 30.37
CA VAL A 68 -25.72 8.16 29.04
C VAL A 68 -26.91 7.19 28.96
N SER A 69 -27.83 7.45 28.03
CA SER A 69 -29.04 6.64 27.79
C SER A 69 -29.05 6.06 26.37
N ARG A 70 -29.59 4.84 26.18
CA ARG A 70 -29.76 4.23 24.86
C ARG A 70 -31.16 4.52 24.34
N VAL A 71 -31.28 5.16 23.18
CA VAL A 71 -32.57 5.57 22.61
C VAL A 71 -32.78 4.93 21.24
N ASN A 72 -33.96 4.33 21.03
CA ASN A 72 -34.32 3.68 19.78
C ASN A 72 -34.93 4.69 18.80
N THR A 73 -34.23 4.92 17.70
CA THR A 73 -34.55 5.93 16.68
C THR A 73 -35.94 5.80 16.01
N LYS A 74 -36.65 4.68 16.21
CA LYS A 74 -37.98 4.48 15.60
C LYS A 74 -39.17 4.82 16.49
N LYS A 75 -39.00 4.92 17.82
CA LYS A 75 -40.13 5.14 18.74
C LYS A 75 -40.18 6.54 19.36
N ASP A 76 -39.04 7.22 19.53
CA ASP A 76 -39.00 8.52 20.22
C ASP A 76 -38.70 9.73 19.30
N VAL A 77 -38.31 9.50 18.04
CA VAL A 77 -37.90 10.56 17.11
C VAL A 77 -39.08 11.41 16.60
N VAL A 78 -40.32 10.98 16.82
CA VAL A 78 -41.52 11.71 16.37
C VAL A 78 -42.00 12.76 17.39
N ILE A 79 -41.58 12.69 18.66
CA ILE A 79 -42.27 13.44 19.74
C ILE A 79 -41.53 14.70 20.23
N LYS A 80 -40.22 14.86 20.00
CA LYS A 80 -39.52 16.11 20.35
C LYS A 80 -38.67 16.62 19.21
N GLY A 81 -39.14 17.73 18.65
CA GLY A 81 -38.55 18.40 17.50
C GLY A 81 -37.08 18.74 17.70
N ASN A 82 -36.45 18.88 16.54
CA ASN A 82 -35.14 19.48 16.28
C ASN A 82 -33.92 18.56 16.45
N ILE A 83 -33.71 17.72 15.42
CA ILE A 83 -32.49 16.95 15.14
C ILE A 83 -31.22 17.85 15.08
N ASN A 84 -31.37 19.17 14.96
CA ASN A 84 -30.23 20.10 14.87
C ASN A 84 -29.54 20.42 16.20
N ASN A 85 -30.10 20.01 17.35
CA ASN A 85 -29.47 20.23 18.66
C ASN A 85 -28.58 19.06 19.11
N TYR A 86 -28.45 18.00 18.30
CA TYR A 86 -27.57 16.89 18.63
C TYR A 86 -26.16 17.12 18.11
N PHE A 87 -25.17 16.78 18.93
CA PHE A 87 -23.78 16.77 18.53
C PHE A 87 -23.58 15.75 17.39
N LYS A 88 -23.21 16.24 16.20
CA LYS A 88 -22.88 15.39 15.06
C LYS A 88 -21.38 15.15 15.03
N LEU A 89 -20.96 13.89 15.07
CA LEU A 89 -19.55 13.52 14.97
C LEU A 89 -18.92 14.14 13.71
N GLY A 90 -17.81 14.86 13.86
CA GLY A 90 -17.15 15.61 12.79
C GLY A 90 -17.57 17.09 12.70
N GLN A 91 -18.59 17.55 13.42
CA GLN A 91 -19.00 18.96 13.44
C GLN A 91 -17.91 19.89 14.01
N GLU A 92 -17.04 19.35 14.85
CA GLU A 92 -15.84 19.99 15.39
C GLU A 92 -14.75 20.27 14.32
N GLY A 93 -14.88 19.73 13.10
CA GLY A 93 -13.98 20.02 11.97
C GLY A 93 -12.54 19.49 12.11
N LYS A 94 -12.20 18.83 13.23
CA LYS A 94 -10.85 18.34 13.54
C LYS A 94 -10.29 17.35 12.52
N TYR A 95 -11.16 16.63 11.81
CA TYR A 95 -10.76 15.72 10.73
C TYR A 95 -10.09 16.42 9.55
N ARG A 96 -10.36 17.73 9.33
CA ARG A 96 -9.78 18.49 8.21
C ARG A 96 -8.28 18.75 8.37
N VAL A 97 -7.81 18.74 9.61
CA VAL A 97 -6.39 18.90 9.97
C VAL A 97 -5.77 17.59 10.45
N TYR A 98 -6.51 16.47 10.36
CA TYR A 98 -6.01 15.17 10.77
C TYR A 98 -4.81 14.78 9.89
N HIS A 99 -3.73 14.43 10.56
CA HIS A 99 -2.54 13.91 9.94
C HIS A 99 -2.35 12.47 10.41
N ASN A 100 -2.41 11.51 9.47
CA ASN A 100 -2.24 10.11 9.79
C ASN A 100 -0.76 9.82 10.07
N GLN A 101 -0.38 9.82 11.34
CA GLN A 101 1.00 9.54 11.76
C GLN A 101 1.46 8.14 11.35
N TYR A 102 0.55 7.17 11.20
CA TYR A 102 0.89 5.82 10.72
C TYR A 102 1.18 5.75 9.20
N ALA A 103 0.88 6.81 8.47
CA ALA A 103 1.18 6.93 7.04
C ALA A 103 2.38 7.85 6.78
N THR A 104 2.65 8.82 7.65
CA THR A 104 3.68 9.85 7.41
C THR A 104 4.89 9.72 8.30
N ASN A 105 4.78 9.11 9.48
CA ASN A 105 5.91 8.90 10.38
C ASN A 105 6.45 7.47 10.24
N SER A 106 7.65 7.35 9.66
CA SER A 106 8.34 6.06 9.48
C SER A 106 8.62 5.31 10.79
N PHE A 107 8.66 6.00 11.94
CA PHE A 107 8.86 5.37 13.25
C PHE A 107 7.55 4.89 13.89
N ALA A 108 6.40 5.35 13.39
CA ALA A 108 5.08 4.92 13.86
C ALA A 108 4.56 3.70 13.07
N LEU A 109 5.31 3.21 12.09
CA LEU A 109 4.93 2.05 11.28
C LEU A 109 4.83 0.79 12.14
N ASN A 110 3.80 -0.01 11.89
CA ASN A 110 3.67 -1.29 12.56
C ASN A 110 4.68 -2.31 11.98
N LYS A 111 4.84 -3.45 12.67
CA LYS A 111 5.76 -4.52 12.24
C LYS A 111 5.48 -5.06 10.83
N HIS A 112 4.22 -5.06 10.39
CA HIS A 112 3.83 -5.51 9.05
C HIS A 112 4.25 -4.49 7.98
N GLN A 113 4.03 -3.21 8.21
CA GLN A 113 4.44 -2.13 7.31
C GLN A 113 5.97 -2.06 7.16
N HIS A 114 6.72 -2.23 8.26
CA HIS A 114 8.18 -2.36 8.18
C HIS A 114 8.63 -3.57 7.36
N ARG A 115 7.91 -4.70 7.46
CA ARG A 115 8.19 -5.89 6.64
C ARG A 115 7.88 -5.63 5.17
N GLU A 116 6.75 -5.00 4.87
CA GLU A 116 6.39 -4.59 3.52
C GLU A 116 7.44 -3.64 2.95
N ASP A 117 7.90 -2.63 3.67
CA ASP A 117 8.92 -1.70 3.18
C ASP A 117 10.28 -2.38 2.97
N HIS A 118 10.66 -3.30 3.88
CA HIS A 118 11.85 -4.12 3.68
C HIS A 118 11.73 -4.99 2.41
N ASP A 119 10.56 -5.59 2.18
CA ASP A 119 10.30 -6.41 1.00
C ASP A 119 10.22 -5.57 -0.28
N LYS A 120 9.63 -4.38 -0.24
CA LYS A 120 9.64 -3.40 -1.33
C LYS A 120 11.07 -3.02 -1.69
N ARG A 121 11.91 -2.71 -0.70
CA ARG A 121 13.32 -2.37 -0.90
C ARG A 121 14.06 -3.52 -1.57
N ARG A 122 13.83 -4.76 -1.12
CA ARG A 122 14.40 -5.97 -1.74
C ARG A 122 13.98 -6.11 -3.20
N HIS A 123 12.69 -5.96 -3.50
CA HIS A 123 12.18 -6.09 -4.87
C HIS A 123 12.70 -4.99 -5.80
N LEU A 124 12.75 -3.74 -5.32
CA LEU A 124 13.32 -2.62 -6.07
C LEU A 124 14.81 -2.84 -6.34
N SER A 125 15.60 -3.29 -5.36
CA SER A 125 17.03 -3.58 -5.55
C SER A 125 17.32 -4.69 -6.57
N HIS A 126 16.35 -5.57 -6.83
CA HIS A 126 16.47 -6.61 -7.85
C HIS A 126 16.06 -6.11 -9.25
N LYS A 127 15.24 -5.06 -9.34
CA LYS A 127 14.80 -4.45 -10.61
C LYS A 127 15.67 -3.28 -11.06
N PHE A 128 16.14 -2.51 -10.09
CA PHE A 128 17.02 -1.37 -10.27
C PHE A 128 18.32 -1.66 -9.52
N CYS A 129 19.47 -1.28 -10.07
CA CYS A 129 20.78 -1.48 -9.44
C CYS A 129 20.94 -0.62 -8.17
N LEU A 130 20.21 -0.94 -7.10
CA LEU A 130 20.34 -0.36 -5.76
C LEU A 130 21.32 -1.19 -4.91
N THR A 131 22.29 -1.84 -5.55
CA THR A 131 23.35 -2.58 -4.85
C THR A 131 24.28 -1.60 -4.12
N PRO A 132 25.08 -2.04 -3.15
CA PRO A 132 26.06 -1.18 -2.46
C PRO A 132 27.09 -0.50 -3.39
N ALA A 133 27.19 -0.97 -4.64
CA ALA A 133 27.99 -0.33 -5.69
C ALA A 133 27.35 0.96 -6.24
N GLY A 134 26.02 1.10 -6.15
CA GLY A 134 25.26 2.30 -6.48
C GLY A 134 24.98 3.21 -5.29
N GLU A 135 25.43 2.85 -4.08
CA GLU A 135 25.35 3.74 -2.92
C GLU A 135 26.32 4.91 -3.10
N PHE A 136 25.83 6.11 -2.77
CA PHE A 136 26.63 7.31 -2.77
C PHE A 136 27.81 7.17 -1.81
N LYS A 137 29.02 7.40 -2.32
CA LYS A 137 30.25 7.42 -1.53
C LYS A 137 31.03 8.68 -1.83
N TRP A 138 31.50 9.33 -0.78
CA TRP A 138 32.44 10.43 -0.90
C TRP A 138 33.76 9.93 -1.49
N ASN A 139 34.25 10.64 -2.49
CA ASN A 139 35.52 10.32 -3.12
C ASN A 139 36.66 11.07 -2.42
N GLY A 140 37.13 10.50 -1.31
CA GLY A 140 38.17 11.05 -0.45
C GLY A 140 37.74 11.21 1.00
N SER A 141 38.57 11.90 1.80
CA SER A 141 38.26 12.14 3.21
C SER A 141 37.16 13.20 3.35
N VAL A 142 36.17 12.91 4.19
CA VAL A 142 35.07 13.83 4.56
C VAL A 142 35.49 14.83 5.65
N HIS A 143 36.52 14.51 6.42
CA HIS A 143 37.04 15.36 7.50
C HIS A 143 38.46 15.81 7.19
N GLY A 144 38.79 17.06 7.49
CA GLY A 144 40.14 17.60 7.34
C GLY A 144 40.17 19.09 7.02
N SER A 145 41.25 19.52 6.37
CA SER A 145 41.45 20.92 6.00
C SER A 145 40.47 21.36 4.91
N LYS A 146 40.21 22.67 4.83
CA LYS A 146 39.35 23.25 3.79
C LYS A 146 39.76 22.83 2.37
N VAL A 147 41.06 22.78 2.10
CA VAL A 147 41.61 22.36 0.80
C VAL A 147 41.26 20.90 0.51
N LEU A 148 41.37 20.03 1.51
CA LEU A 148 40.99 18.63 1.38
C LEU A 148 39.49 18.49 1.10
N THR A 149 38.65 19.21 1.84
CA THR A 149 37.19 19.20 1.62
C THR A 149 36.83 19.68 0.21
N ILE A 150 37.46 20.74 -0.28
CA ILE A 150 37.29 21.22 -1.67
C ILE A 150 37.67 20.13 -2.68
N SER A 151 38.80 19.45 -2.47
CA SER A 151 39.24 18.35 -3.33
C SER A 151 38.23 17.19 -3.33
N THR A 152 37.79 16.76 -2.14
CA THR A 152 36.77 15.71 -1.98
C THR A 152 35.47 16.08 -2.70
N LEU A 153 35.01 17.32 -2.60
CA LEU A 153 33.82 17.79 -3.32
C LEU A 153 34.00 17.70 -4.84
N ARG A 154 35.13 18.19 -5.37
CA ARG A 154 35.43 18.14 -6.82
C ARG A 154 35.44 16.70 -7.34
N LEU A 155 36.17 15.81 -6.65
CA LEU A 155 36.26 14.39 -7.03
C LEU A 155 34.90 13.69 -6.95
N THR A 156 34.12 14.00 -5.92
CA THR A 156 32.78 13.39 -5.74
C THR A 156 31.81 13.85 -6.81
N ILE A 157 31.81 15.13 -7.20
CA ILE A 157 30.94 15.67 -8.24
C ILE A 157 31.30 15.08 -9.62
N ILE A 158 32.59 14.97 -9.94
CA ILE A 158 33.03 14.33 -11.19
C ILE A 158 32.65 12.84 -11.19
N GLN A 159 32.81 12.16 -10.06
CA GLN A 159 32.42 10.75 -9.94
C GLN A 159 30.91 10.57 -10.07
N LEU A 160 30.11 11.49 -9.52
CA LEU A 160 28.65 11.48 -9.67
C LEU A 160 28.26 11.54 -11.16
N GLU A 161 28.87 12.44 -11.94
CA GLU A 161 28.62 12.52 -13.39
C GLU A 161 29.00 11.23 -14.12
N ASN A 162 30.17 10.65 -13.81
CA ASN A 162 30.62 9.38 -14.41
C ASN A 162 29.65 8.21 -14.16
N ASN A 163 28.93 8.23 -13.04
CA ASN A 163 27.97 7.17 -12.71
C ASN A 163 26.64 7.30 -13.46
N ILE A 164 26.37 8.43 -14.11
CA ILE A 164 25.13 8.65 -14.87
C ILE A 164 25.35 8.16 -16.31
N PRO A 165 24.61 7.13 -16.77
CA PRO A 165 24.70 6.69 -18.16
C PRO A 165 24.36 7.81 -19.13
N ALA A 166 25.14 7.96 -20.21
CA ALA A 166 24.98 9.01 -21.21
C ALA A 166 23.58 9.07 -21.85
N SER A 167 22.87 7.94 -21.92
CA SER A 167 21.48 7.86 -22.40
C SER A 167 20.51 8.76 -21.61
N PHE A 168 20.82 9.05 -20.35
CA PHE A 168 20.03 9.91 -19.48
C PHE A 168 20.45 11.39 -19.52
N LEU A 169 21.50 11.72 -20.27
CA LEU A 169 22.00 13.09 -20.42
C LEU A 169 21.52 13.70 -21.74
N HIS A 170 21.64 15.03 -21.84
CA HIS A 170 21.36 15.77 -23.06
C HIS A 170 22.32 15.35 -24.19
N PRO A 171 21.88 15.20 -25.45
CA PRO A 171 22.74 14.75 -26.56
C PRO A 171 24.04 15.57 -26.72
N ASN A 172 23.96 16.88 -26.53
CA ASN A 172 25.13 17.78 -26.63
C ASN A 172 26.05 17.71 -25.41
N TRP A 173 25.71 16.96 -24.36
CA TRP A 173 26.52 16.88 -23.14
C TRP A 173 27.94 16.42 -23.42
N ALA A 174 28.12 15.45 -24.33
CA ALA A 174 29.45 14.97 -24.71
C ALA A 174 30.41 16.10 -25.14
N SER A 175 29.89 17.11 -25.86
CA SER A 175 30.67 18.28 -26.29
C SER A 175 30.96 19.26 -25.14
N HIS A 176 30.06 19.39 -24.17
CA HIS A 176 30.21 20.30 -23.03
C HIS A 176 30.95 19.70 -21.84
N ARG A 177 31.02 18.38 -21.75
CA ARG A 177 31.53 17.62 -20.61
C ARG A 177 32.95 18.01 -20.21
N SER A 178 33.87 18.12 -21.17
CA SER A 178 35.28 18.46 -20.89
C SER A 178 35.43 19.86 -20.28
N ASN A 179 34.65 20.83 -20.75
CA ASN A 179 34.63 22.19 -20.21
C ASN A 179 34.01 22.23 -18.81
N TRP A 180 32.93 21.47 -18.60
CA TRP A 180 32.30 21.35 -17.28
C TRP A 180 33.25 20.72 -16.25
N ILE A 181 33.97 19.65 -16.61
CA ILE A 181 34.97 19.02 -15.73
C ILE A 181 36.04 20.03 -15.31
N LYS A 182 36.57 20.83 -16.26
CA LYS A 182 37.53 21.90 -15.96
C LYS A 182 36.93 22.95 -15.01
N ALA A 183 35.67 23.34 -15.20
CA ALA A 183 34.99 24.28 -14.32
C ALA A 183 34.87 23.73 -12.89
N VAL A 184 34.47 22.46 -12.72
CA VAL A 184 34.40 21.78 -11.41
C VAL A 184 35.78 21.78 -10.75
N GLN A 185 36.84 21.45 -11.49
CA GLN A 185 38.21 21.44 -10.96
C GLN A 185 38.71 22.81 -10.49
N MET A 186 38.12 23.91 -11.00
CA MET A 186 38.46 25.27 -10.57
C MET A 186 37.59 25.76 -9.38
N CYS A 187 36.45 25.11 -9.09
CA CYS A 187 35.54 25.52 -8.01
C CYS A 187 36.23 25.55 -6.65
N SER A 188 36.22 26.68 -5.98
CA SER A 188 36.81 26.89 -4.65
C SER A 188 35.79 27.45 -3.64
N LYS A 189 34.69 28.02 -4.14
CA LYS A 189 33.63 28.62 -3.33
C LYS A 189 32.33 27.81 -3.42
N PRO A 190 31.50 27.78 -2.36
CA PRO A 190 30.23 27.06 -2.38
C PRO A 190 29.29 27.44 -3.53
N ARG A 191 29.23 28.73 -3.88
CA ARG A 191 28.41 29.22 -5.00
C ARG A 191 28.86 28.66 -6.36
N GLU A 192 30.16 28.45 -6.55
CA GLU A 192 30.71 27.87 -7.79
C GLU A 192 30.33 26.40 -7.91
N PHE A 193 30.38 25.64 -6.80
CA PHE A 193 29.92 24.26 -6.75
C PHE A 193 28.41 24.15 -7.02
N ALA A 194 27.60 25.04 -6.43
CA ALA A 194 26.16 25.07 -6.67
C ALA A 194 25.85 25.31 -8.16
N LEU A 195 26.57 26.24 -8.81
CA LEU A 195 26.42 26.48 -10.24
C LEU A 195 26.81 25.26 -11.08
N ALA A 196 27.94 24.61 -10.76
CA ALA A 196 28.37 23.40 -11.46
C ALA A 196 27.33 22.27 -11.35
N LEU A 197 26.73 22.09 -10.17
CA LEU A 197 25.65 21.14 -9.95
C LEU A 197 24.37 21.51 -10.70
N ALA A 198 24.01 22.80 -10.77
CA ALA A 198 22.86 23.26 -11.53
C ALA A 198 23.02 22.98 -13.04
N ILE A 199 24.22 23.21 -13.60
CA ILE A 199 24.52 22.88 -15.00
C ILE A 199 24.38 21.37 -15.24
N LEU A 200 24.88 20.54 -14.33
CA LEU A 200 24.75 19.09 -14.41
C LEU A 200 23.27 18.66 -14.33
N GLU A 201 22.50 19.24 -13.42
CA GLU A 201 21.06 18.98 -13.28
C GLU A 201 20.30 19.33 -14.57
N CYS A 202 20.59 20.47 -15.18
CA CYS A 202 19.99 20.86 -16.46
C CYS A 202 20.35 19.91 -17.61
N ALA A 203 21.51 19.25 -17.54
CA ALA A 203 21.92 18.25 -18.55
C ALA A 203 21.24 16.89 -18.34
N ILE A 204 20.72 16.59 -17.15
CA ILE A 204 20.05 15.32 -16.83
C ILE A 204 18.59 15.38 -17.28
N LYS A 205 18.15 14.34 -18.00
CA LYS A 205 16.75 14.23 -18.43
C LYS A 205 15.81 14.06 -17.21
N PRO A 206 14.64 14.72 -17.19
CA PRO A 206 13.69 14.64 -16.06
C PRO A 206 13.25 13.21 -15.70
N VAL A 207 13.33 12.28 -16.66
CA VAL A 207 13.01 10.85 -16.46
C VAL A 207 13.77 10.23 -15.28
N VAL A 208 14.98 10.70 -14.97
CA VAL A 208 15.80 10.20 -13.85
C VAL A 208 15.22 10.58 -12.49
N MET A 209 14.43 11.66 -12.41
CA MET A 209 13.82 12.15 -11.17
C MET A 209 12.45 11.55 -10.88
N LEU A 210 11.96 10.63 -11.73
CA LEU A 210 10.65 10.02 -11.55
C LEU A 210 10.61 9.14 -10.27
N PRO A 211 9.50 9.14 -9.52
CA PRO A 211 9.38 8.35 -8.29
C PRO A 211 9.42 6.83 -8.54
N ILE A 212 9.25 6.39 -9.79
CA ILE A 212 9.32 4.98 -10.18
C ILE A 212 10.64 4.30 -9.82
N TRP A 213 11.74 5.05 -9.76
CA TRP A 213 13.05 4.52 -9.39
C TRP A 213 13.19 4.24 -7.89
N ARG A 214 12.27 4.74 -7.06
CA ARG A 214 12.35 4.71 -5.59
C ARG A 214 11.14 4.09 -4.89
N GLU A 215 9.95 4.23 -5.47
CA GLU A 215 8.69 3.98 -4.75
C GLU A 215 7.68 3.13 -5.55
N SER A 216 7.71 3.17 -6.89
CA SER A 216 6.70 2.47 -7.69
C SER A 216 7.17 1.05 -8.04
N LEU A 217 6.90 0.12 -7.14
CA LEU A 217 6.66 -1.26 -7.56
C LEU A 217 5.28 -1.25 -8.23
N GLY A 218 5.24 -1.37 -9.56
CA GLY A 218 3.98 -1.70 -10.23
C GLY A 218 3.34 -2.94 -9.59
N HIS A 219 2.04 -3.13 -9.75
CA HIS A 219 1.32 -4.27 -9.16
C HIS A 219 2.04 -5.60 -9.44
N THR A 220 2.80 -6.11 -8.46
CA THR A 220 3.41 -7.43 -8.51
C THR A 220 2.28 -8.42 -8.28
N ARG A 221 1.94 -9.14 -9.34
CA ARG A 221 0.88 -10.17 -9.40
C ARG A 221 1.14 -11.32 -8.44
#